data_AF-A0A829H6M4-F1
#
_entry.id   AF-A0A829H6M4-F1
#
_cell.length_a   1.000
_cell.length_b   1.000
_cell.length_c   1.000
_cell.angle_alpha   90.00
_cell.angle_beta   90.00
_cell.angle_gamma   90.00
#
_symmetry.space_group_name_H-M   'P 1'
#
loop_
_entity.id
_entity.type
_entity.pdbx_description
1 polymer ?
#
loop_
_entity_poly.entity_id
_entity_poly.type
_entity_poly.pdbx_seq_one_letter_code
_entity_poly.pdbx_strand_id
1 'polypeptide(L)'
;MMFMGSIVNGLTIIGGGLLGLILHSISDHAKDTVTKSLGLGTFALGIQMALQTKSFIVMVISLCLGGLIGEWLHIEDGMNHLGLMLEQRFARGNQHFAEGFVTATLIAVIGAMGILGAIQAGVSGDNTTLYTKSVMDGFMAIMLTASLGVGVIFSALPVIIYQ
;
A
#
# COMPACT_ATOMS: atom_id res chain seq x y z
N MET A 1 -7.16 -18.03 9.72
CA MET A 1 -8.37 -17.60 8.97
C MET A 1 -7.91 -16.96 7.68
N MET A 2 -8.63 -17.17 6.57
CA MET A 2 -8.25 -16.71 5.23
C MET A 2 -8.01 -15.19 5.14
N PHE A 3 -8.80 -14.38 5.86
CA PHE A 3 -8.73 -12.91 5.81
C PHE A 3 -7.83 -12.28 6.88
N MET A 4 -7.15 -13.09 7.71
CA MET A 4 -6.42 -12.56 8.86
C MET A 4 -5.27 -11.64 8.43
N GLY A 5 -4.51 -12.02 7.40
CA GLY A 5 -3.41 -11.21 6.89
C GLY A 5 -3.86 -9.84 6.37
N SER A 6 -4.96 -9.79 5.61
CA SER A 6 -5.52 -8.55 5.06
C SER A 6 -6.01 -7.60 6.17
N ILE A 7 -6.72 -8.14 7.16
CA ILE A 7 -7.17 -7.38 8.33
C ILE A 7 -5.98 -6.86 9.14
N VAL A 8 -4.97 -7.70 9.40
CA VAL A 8 -3.76 -7.29 10.12
C VAL A 8 -3.02 -6.20 9.35
N ASN A 9 -2.95 -6.27 8.03
CA ASN A 9 -2.33 -5.23 7.23
C ASN A 9 -3.08 -3.90 7.37
N GLY A 10 -4.39 -3.91 7.16
CA GLY A 10 -5.21 -2.71 7.32
C GLY A 10 -5.13 -2.11 8.73
N LEU A 11 -5.15 -2.94 9.77
CA LEU A 11 -4.95 -2.49 11.16
C LEU A 11 -3.54 -1.92 11.39
N THR A 12 -2.51 -2.47 10.75
CA THR A 12 -1.15 -1.97 10.86
C THR A 12 -0.99 -0.63 10.15
N ILE A 13 -1.66 -0.42 9.02
CA ILE A 13 -1.74 0.89 8.35
C ILE A 13 -2.45 1.91 9.25
N ILE A 14 -3.58 1.55 9.86
CA ILE A 14 -4.30 2.42 10.78
C ILE A 14 -3.42 2.76 11.99
N GLY A 15 -2.84 1.77 12.65
CA GLY A 15 -1.97 1.95 13.80
C GLY A 15 -0.72 2.75 13.47
N GLY A 16 -0.07 2.45 12.35
CA GLY A 16 1.08 3.18 11.84
C GLY A 16 0.73 4.64 11.51
N GLY A 17 -0.40 4.88 10.87
CA GLY A 17 -0.85 6.25 10.59
C GLY A 17 -1.15 7.03 11.86
N LEU A 18 -1.85 6.44 12.84
CA LEU A 18 -2.07 7.08 14.15
C LEU A 18 -0.75 7.40 14.85
N LEU A 19 0.23 6.50 14.82
CA LEU A 19 1.57 6.75 15.34
C LEU A 19 2.27 7.88 14.57
N GLY A 20 2.14 7.93 13.24
CA GLY A 20 2.70 9.01 12.41
C GLY A 20 2.12 10.39 12.74
N LEU A 21 0.85 10.48 13.13
CA LEU A 21 0.24 11.74 13.60
C LEU A 21 0.86 12.22 14.91
N ILE A 22 1.17 11.30 15.82
CA ILE A 22 1.81 11.61 17.12
C ILE A 22 3.30 11.96 16.90
N LEU A 23 3.96 11.23 16.00
CA LEU A 23 5.37 11.38 15.67
C LEU A 23 5.62 12.39 14.54
N HIS A 24 4.82 13.44 14.44
CA HIS A 24 4.95 14.46 13.38
C HIS A 24 6.33 15.15 13.35
N SER A 25 7.09 15.06 14.45
CA SER A 25 8.43 15.65 14.64
C SER A 25 9.59 14.78 14.12
N ILE A 26 9.33 13.68 13.41
CA ILE A 26 10.40 12.88 12.79
C ILE A 26 11.16 13.76 11.79
N SER A 27 12.50 13.72 11.82
CA SER A 27 13.32 14.49 10.88
C SER A 27 13.16 13.99 9.45
N ASP A 28 13.24 14.89 8.47
CA ASP A 28 13.09 14.51 7.06
C ASP A 28 14.15 13.49 6.62
N HIS A 29 15.36 13.54 7.20
CA HIS A 29 16.39 12.52 6.98
C HIS A 29 15.98 11.13 7.48
N ALA A 30 15.30 11.03 8.62
CA ALA A 30 14.82 9.74 9.12
C ALA A 30 13.68 9.21 8.24
N LYS A 31 12.75 10.09 7.81
CA LYS A 31 11.68 9.72 6.87
C LYS A 31 12.24 9.19 5.55
N ASP A 32 13.21 9.90 4.99
CA ASP A 32 13.90 9.52 3.75
C ASP A 32 14.68 8.21 3.90
N THR A 33 15.40 8.03 5.01
CA THR A 33 16.13 6.79 5.30
C THR A 33 15.20 5.59 5.34
N VAL A 34 14.12 5.66 6.13
CA VAL A 34 13.15 4.56 6.25
C VAL A 34 12.49 4.27 4.91
N THR A 35 12.06 5.30 4.19
CA THR A 35 11.43 5.16 2.87
C THR A 35 12.38 4.49 1.87
N LYS A 36 13.65 4.90 1.83
CA LYS A 36 14.67 4.28 1.00
C LYS A 36 14.96 2.84 1.41
N SER A 37 15.03 2.53 2.70
CA SER A 37 15.20 1.16 3.19
C SER A 37 14.03 0.25 2.77
N LEU A 38 12.79 0.72 2.89
CA LEU A 38 11.60 -0.01 2.41
C LEU A 38 11.62 -0.19 0.89
N GLY A 39 12.05 0.84 0.15
CA GLY A 39 12.22 0.78 -1.30
C GLY A 39 13.26 -0.25 -1.73
N LEU A 40 14.43 -0.28 -1.07
CA LEU A 40 15.48 -1.28 -1.31
C LEU A 40 14.99 -2.71 -1.01
N GLY A 41 14.25 -2.89 0.10
CA GLY A 41 13.64 -4.18 0.44
C GLY A 41 12.63 -4.64 -0.62
N THR A 42 11.77 -3.72 -1.08
CA THR A 42 10.78 -3.99 -2.14
C THR A 42 11.46 -4.34 -3.45
N PHE A 43 12.54 -3.64 -3.81
CA PHE A 43 13.34 -3.92 -5.01
C PHE A 43 13.97 -5.32 -4.95
N ALA A 44 14.60 -5.68 -3.82
CA ALA A 44 15.18 -6.99 -3.62
C ALA A 44 14.13 -8.11 -3.71
N LEU A 45 12.96 -7.92 -3.09
CA LEU A 45 11.83 -8.85 -3.19
C LEU A 45 11.32 -8.97 -4.64
N GLY A 46 11.18 -7.86 -5.35
CA GLY A 46 10.77 -7.84 -6.75
C GLY A 46 11.70 -8.67 -7.63
N ILE A 47 13.02 -8.51 -7.47
CA ILE A 47 14.01 -9.34 -8.17
C ILE A 47 13.87 -10.81 -7.80
N GLN A 48 13.75 -11.12 -6.50
CA GLN A 48 13.62 -12.51 -6.04
C GLN A 48 12.40 -13.19 -6.67
N MET A 49 11.24 -12.52 -6.72
CA MET A 49 10.02 -13.06 -7.31
C MET A 49 10.13 -13.19 -8.84
N ALA A 50 10.77 -12.21 -9.50
CA ALA A 50 11.00 -12.26 -10.94
C ALA A 50 11.87 -13.48 -11.33
N LEU A 51 12.94 -13.74 -10.58
CA LEU A 51 13.84 -14.88 -10.83
C LEU A 51 13.17 -16.25 -10.60
N GLN A 52 12.18 -16.33 -9.71
CA GLN A 52 11.42 -17.57 -9.46
C GLN A 52 10.37 -17.86 -10.54
N THR A 53 10.12 -16.92 -11.46
CA THR A 53 9.05 -17.06 -12.45
C THR A 53 9.40 -18.05 -13.55
N LYS A 54 8.57 -19.09 -13.70
CA LYS A 54 8.75 -20.14 -14.71
C LYS A 54 8.38 -19.71 -16.14
N SER A 55 7.58 -18.66 -16.29
CA SER A 55 7.04 -18.23 -17.58
C SER A 55 7.18 -16.72 -17.76
N PHE A 56 8.39 -16.27 -18.07
CA PHE A 56 8.70 -14.84 -18.23
C PHE A 56 7.81 -14.15 -19.28
N ILE A 57 7.51 -14.82 -20.40
CA ILE A 57 6.62 -14.29 -21.45
C ILE A 57 5.22 -13.99 -20.89
N VAL A 58 4.65 -14.88 -20.08
CA VAL A 58 3.32 -14.71 -19.48
C VAL A 58 3.32 -13.53 -18.51
N MET A 59 4.40 -13.36 -17.74
CA MET A 59 4.57 -12.21 -16.85
C MET A 59 4.53 -10.89 -17.63
N VAL A 60 5.33 -10.78 -18.70
CA VAL A 60 5.39 -9.56 -19.53
C VAL A 60 4.03 -9.24 -20.15
N ILE A 61 3.35 -10.23 -20.74
CA ILE A 61 2.02 -10.06 -21.32
C ILE A 61 1.01 -9.61 -20.25
N SER A 62 1.03 -10.22 -19.07
CA SER A 62 0.12 -9.89 -17.97
C SER A 62 0.33 -8.47 -17.47
N LEU A 63 1.58 -8.00 -17.37
CA LEU A 63 1.91 -6.63 -16.99
C LEU A 63 1.42 -5.62 -18.04
N CYS A 64 1.68 -5.87 -19.33
CA CYS A 64 1.21 -5.00 -20.40
C CYS A 64 -0.31 -4.91 -20.46
N LEU A 65 -1.01 -6.06 -20.44
CA LEU A 65 -2.47 -6.10 -20.49
C LEU A 65 -3.09 -5.49 -19.23
N GLY A 66 -2.56 -5.82 -18.05
CA GLY A 66 -3.03 -5.27 -16.78
C GLY A 66 -2.89 -3.74 -16.73
N GLY A 67 -1.75 -3.21 -17.19
CA GLY A 67 -1.53 -1.76 -17.28
C GLY A 67 -2.50 -1.07 -18.24
N LEU A 68 -2.70 -1.62 -19.44
CA LEU A 68 -3.65 -1.08 -20.41
C LEU A 68 -5.10 -1.12 -19.91
N ILE A 69 -5.49 -2.21 -19.23
CA ILE A 69 -6.81 -2.33 -18.62
C ILE A 69 -6.96 -1.31 -17.49
N GLY A 70 -5.95 -1.15 -16.63
CA GLY A 70 -5.97 -0.19 -15.53
C GLY A 70 -6.09 1.26 -16.02
N GLU A 71 -5.35 1.60 -17.07
CA GLU A 71 -5.43 2.91 -17.73
C GLU A 71 -6.81 3.14 -18.34
N TRP A 72 -7.34 2.16 -19.07
CA TRP A 72 -8.67 2.28 -19.69
C TRP A 72 -9.79 2.44 -18.65
N LEU A 73 -9.64 1.79 -17.49
CA LEU A 73 -10.55 1.94 -16.35
C LEU A 73 -10.34 3.22 -15.56
N HIS A 74 -9.30 4.01 -15.86
CA HIS A 74 -8.94 5.24 -15.14
C HIS A 74 -8.88 5.03 -13.61
N ILE A 75 -8.23 3.94 -13.17
CA ILE A 75 -8.19 3.55 -11.75
C ILE A 75 -7.60 4.69 -10.89
N GLU A 76 -6.57 5.36 -11.37
CA GLU A 76 -5.93 6.47 -10.65
C GLU A 76 -6.87 7.67 -10.49
N ASP A 77 -7.62 8.05 -11.53
CA ASP A 77 -8.62 9.13 -11.45
C ASP A 77 -9.75 8.77 -10.49
N GLY A 78 -10.20 7.52 -10.50
CA GLY A 78 -11.18 7.01 -9.55
C GLY A 78 -10.70 7.13 -8.11
N MET A 79 -9.44 6.75 -7.85
CA MET A 79 -8.80 6.90 -6.55
C MET A 79 -8.69 8.37 -6.13
N ASN A 80 -8.34 9.26 -7.05
CA ASN A 80 -8.25 10.70 -6.77
C ASN A 80 -9.63 11.29 -6.43
N HIS A 81 -10.67 10.96 -7.19
CA HIS A 81 -12.04 11.37 -6.91
C HIS A 81 -12.55 10.85 -5.56
N LEU A 82 -12.24 9.59 -5.21
CA LEU A 82 -12.55 9.04 -3.89
C LEU A 82 -11.81 9.80 -2.79
N GLY A 83 -10.54 10.13 -2.98
CA GLY A 83 -9.74 10.93 -2.06
C GLY A 83 -10.35 12.31 -1.79
N LEU A 84 -10.71 13.04 -2.85
CA LEU A 84 -11.38 14.34 -2.76
C LEU A 84 -12.76 14.25 -2.09
N MET A 85 -13.54 13.21 -2.38
CA MET A 85 -14.84 12.98 -1.73
C MET A 85 -14.67 12.73 -0.22
N LEU A 86 -13.67 11.93 0.17
CA LEU A 86 -13.35 11.68 1.57
C LEU A 86 -12.84 12.96 2.26
N GLU A 87 -12.00 13.76 1.60
CA GLU A 87 -11.54 15.06 2.11
C GLU A 87 -12.72 15.99 2.43
N GLN A 88 -13.66 16.15 1.49
CA GLN A 88 -14.83 17.02 1.67
C GLN A 88 -15.72 16.60 2.85
N ARG A 89 -15.70 15.31 3.22
CA ARG A 89 -16.52 14.74 4.28
C ARG A 89 -15.82 14.71 5.64
N PHE A 90 -14.52 14.37 5.66
CA PHE A 90 -13.79 14.07 6.90
C PHE A 90 -12.69 15.08 7.25
N ALA A 91 -12.26 15.92 6.30
CA ALA A 91 -11.11 16.81 6.49
C ALA A 91 -11.25 18.12 5.68
N ARG A 92 -12.42 18.77 5.74
CA ARG A 92 -12.69 20.02 5.03
C ARG A 92 -11.57 21.06 5.27
N GLY A 93 -10.83 21.39 4.20
CA GLY A 93 -9.75 22.38 4.23
C GLY A 93 -8.34 21.82 4.42
N ASN A 94 -8.17 20.50 4.49
CA ASN A 94 -6.85 19.86 4.53
C ASN A 94 -6.38 19.46 3.13
N GLN A 95 -5.60 20.33 2.49
CA GLN A 95 -5.11 20.16 1.12
C GLN A 95 -4.26 18.89 0.90
N HIS A 96 -3.65 18.34 1.96
CA HIS A 96 -2.82 17.14 1.86
C HIS A 96 -3.59 15.84 2.08
N PHE A 97 -4.88 15.90 2.42
CA PHE A 97 -5.66 14.69 2.72
C PHE A 97 -5.80 13.78 1.50
N ALA A 98 -6.29 14.31 0.37
CA ALA A 98 -6.48 13.53 -0.84
C ALA A 98 -5.14 12.99 -1.35
N GLU A 99 -4.10 13.82 -1.35
CA GLU A 99 -2.73 13.44 -1.70
C GLU A 99 -2.23 12.28 -0.82
N GLY A 100 -2.32 12.41 0.51
CA GLY A 100 -1.92 11.37 1.46
C GLY A 100 -2.68 10.05 1.27
N PHE A 101 -3.99 10.11 1.04
CA PHE A 101 -4.80 8.93 0.75
C PHE A 101 -4.39 8.24 -0.55
N VAL A 102 -4.27 8.99 -1.65
CA VAL A 102 -3.94 8.43 -2.97
C VAL A 102 -2.53 7.85 -2.95
N THR A 103 -1.54 8.62 -2.49
CA THR A 103 -0.14 8.16 -2.41
C THR A 103 0.00 6.91 -1.56
N ALA A 104 -0.59 6.87 -0.37
CA ALA A 104 -0.51 5.71 0.51
C ALA A 104 -1.20 4.48 -0.10
N THR A 105 -2.36 4.67 -0.74
CA THR A 105 -3.08 3.55 -1.36
C THR A 105 -2.30 2.98 -2.52
N LEU A 106 -1.79 3.82 -3.42
CA LEU A 106 -1.01 3.35 -4.56
C LEU A 106 0.22 2.58 -4.10
N ILE A 107 0.98 3.12 -3.15
CA ILE A 107 2.17 2.44 -2.61
C ILE A 107 1.80 1.09 -1.97
N ALA A 108 0.73 1.04 -1.17
CA ALA A 108 0.32 -0.18 -0.48
C ALA A 108 -0.23 -1.25 -1.44
N VAL A 109 -0.97 -0.86 -2.49
CA VAL A 109 -1.70 -1.78 -3.39
C VAL A 109 -0.83 -2.29 -4.55
N ILE A 110 0.11 -1.50 -5.07
CA ILE A 110 0.93 -1.86 -6.24
C ILE A 110 1.84 -3.08 -5.97
N GLY A 111 2.18 -3.36 -4.71
CA GLY A 111 3.07 -4.47 -4.35
C GLY A 111 2.51 -5.87 -4.66
N ALA A 112 3.30 -6.69 -5.36
CA ALA A 112 2.94 -8.07 -5.74
C ALA A 112 2.55 -8.98 -4.55
N MET A 113 3.09 -8.69 -3.35
CA MET A 113 2.79 -9.42 -2.11
C MET A 113 1.32 -9.29 -1.67
N GLY A 114 0.59 -8.26 -2.10
CA GLY A 114 -0.84 -8.16 -1.85
C GLY A 114 -1.60 -9.31 -2.53
N ILE A 115 -1.39 -9.47 -3.85
CA ILE A 115 -2.04 -10.52 -4.65
C ILE A 115 -1.53 -11.90 -4.24
N LEU A 116 -0.21 -12.10 -4.25
CA LEU A 116 0.38 -13.41 -3.93
C LEU A 116 0.10 -13.83 -2.49
N GLY A 117 0.16 -12.88 -1.55
CA GLY A 117 -0.16 -13.13 -0.15
C GLY A 117 -1.62 -13.50 0.06
N ALA A 118 -2.56 -12.83 -0.61
CA ALA A 118 -3.98 -13.18 -0.57
C ALA A 118 -4.26 -14.59 -1.12
N ILE A 119 -3.64 -14.93 -2.26
CA ILE A 119 -3.77 -16.27 -2.85
C ILE A 119 -3.17 -17.34 -1.91
N GLN A 120 -2.00 -17.11 -1.34
CA GLN A 120 -1.37 -18.03 -0.38
C GLN A 120 -2.19 -18.21 0.90
N ALA A 121 -2.76 -17.12 1.43
CA ALA A 121 -3.63 -17.16 2.60
C ALA A 121 -4.94 -17.89 2.33
N GLY A 122 -5.51 -17.75 1.13
CA GLY A 122 -6.73 -18.44 0.72
C GLY A 122 -6.55 -19.92 0.41
N VAL A 123 -5.48 -20.28 -0.29
CA VAL A 123 -5.24 -21.67 -0.75
C VAL A 123 -4.57 -22.51 0.33
N SER A 124 -3.54 -21.97 0.99
CA SER A 124 -2.70 -22.71 1.93
C SER A 124 -2.96 -22.37 3.39
N GLY A 125 -3.78 -21.34 3.68
CA GLY A 125 -3.96 -20.80 5.03
C GLY A 125 -2.75 -20.02 5.56
N ASP A 126 -1.70 -19.85 4.75
CA ASP A 126 -0.45 -19.20 5.14
C ASP A 126 -0.53 -17.69 4.93
N ASN A 127 -0.47 -16.95 6.04
CA ASN A 127 -0.57 -15.49 6.05
C ASN A 127 0.80 -14.81 6.19
N THR A 128 1.91 -15.56 6.18
CA THR A 128 3.26 -15.05 6.43
C THR A 128 3.63 -13.93 5.47
N THR A 129 3.30 -14.06 4.19
CA THR A 129 3.54 -13.02 3.17
C THR A 129 2.78 -11.74 3.47
N LEU A 130 1.51 -11.83 3.87
CA LEU A 130 0.69 -10.67 4.24
C LEU A 130 1.17 -10.03 5.56
N TYR A 131 1.68 -10.82 6.51
CA TYR A 131 2.28 -10.28 7.74
C TYR A 131 3.58 -9.52 7.47
N THR A 132 4.46 -10.07 6.62
CA THR A 132 5.66 -9.35 6.17
C THR A 132 5.29 -8.04 5.50
N LYS A 133 4.27 -8.06 4.63
CA LYS A 133 3.74 -6.84 4.00
C LYS A 133 3.18 -5.85 5.03
N SER A 134 2.44 -6.34 6.04
CA SER A 134 1.86 -5.51 7.10
C SER A 134 2.91 -4.68 7.82
N VAL A 135 4.07 -5.27 8.11
CA VAL A 135 5.20 -4.54 8.72
C VAL A 135 5.70 -3.44 7.80
N MET A 136 5.91 -3.73 6.51
CA MET A 136 6.40 -2.74 5.54
C MET A 136 5.40 -1.59 5.35
N ASP A 137 4.13 -1.91 5.11
CA ASP A 137 3.05 -0.93 4.93
C ASP A 137 2.84 -0.12 6.22
N GLY A 138 3.00 -0.73 7.39
CA GLY A 138 2.97 -0.05 8.68
C GLY A 138 4.04 1.02 8.84
N PHE A 139 5.31 0.67 8.59
CA PHE A 139 6.40 1.65 8.62
C PHE A 139 6.20 2.75 7.59
N MET A 140 5.75 2.39 6.38
CA MET A 140 5.43 3.37 5.35
C MET A 140 4.30 4.30 5.78
N ALA A 141 3.24 3.77 6.42
CA ALA A 141 2.12 4.55 6.91
C ALA A 141 2.56 5.56 7.99
N ILE A 142 3.48 5.21 8.88
CA ILE A 142 4.05 6.16 9.86
C ILE A 142 4.75 7.30 9.11
N MET A 143 5.63 6.99 8.16
CA MET A 143 6.42 8.00 7.43
C MET A 143 5.53 8.91 6.58
N LEU A 144 4.60 8.33 5.82
CA LEU A 144 3.66 9.08 4.98
C LEU A 144 2.73 9.94 5.83
N THR A 145 2.22 9.43 6.95
CA THR A 145 1.31 10.22 7.79
C THR A 145 2.01 11.38 8.47
N ALA A 146 3.28 11.21 8.85
CA ALA A 146 4.11 12.30 9.38
C ALA A 146 4.45 13.38 8.32
N SER A 147 4.17 13.14 7.04
CA SER A 147 4.40 14.09 5.94
C SER A 147 3.12 14.64 5.32
N LEU A 148 2.15 13.77 5.02
CA LEU A 148 0.92 14.07 4.28
C LEU A 148 -0.33 14.08 5.17
N GLY A 149 -0.18 13.71 6.45
CA GLY A 149 -1.25 13.78 7.44
C GLY A 149 -2.26 12.63 7.36
N VAL A 150 -3.43 12.87 7.95
CA VAL A 150 -4.41 11.84 8.32
C VAL A 150 -5.03 11.08 7.13
N GLY A 151 -4.93 11.61 5.90
CA GLY A 151 -5.45 10.96 4.69
C GLY A 151 -4.90 9.55 4.47
N VAL A 152 -3.67 9.30 4.92
CA VAL A 152 -2.98 8.00 4.81
C VAL A 152 -3.73 6.87 5.52
N ILE A 153 -4.40 7.15 6.65
CA ILE A 153 -5.14 6.13 7.43
C ILE A 153 -6.28 5.52 6.60
N PHE A 154 -6.87 6.31 5.71
CA PHE A 154 -7.98 5.86 4.86
C PHE A 154 -7.52 4.89 3.77
N SER A 155 -6.22 4.79 3.49
CA SER A 155 -5.68 3.80 2.54
C SER A 155 -5.84 2.35 3.01
N ALA A 156 -6.08 2.14 4.32
CA ALA A 156 -6.41 0.81 4.85
C ALA A 156 -7.66 0.21 4.20
N LEU A 157 -8.62 1.03 3.78
CA LEU A 157 -9.89 0.55 3.23
C LEU A 157 -9.71 -0.07 1.83
N PRO A 158 -9.10 0.61 0.83
CA PRO A 158 -8.73 -0.03 -0.42
C PRO A 158 -7.84 -1.27 -0.24
N VAL A 159 -6.90 -1.22 0.70
CA VAL A 159 -5.98 -2.35 0.96
C VAL A 159 -6.73 -3.59 1.44
N ILE A 160 -7.63 -3.45 2.41
CA ILE A 160 -8.43 -4.58 2.92
C ILE A 160 -9.37 -5.14 1.85
N ILE A 161 -9.94 -4.28 0.99
CA ILE A 161 -10.83 -4.73 -0.09
C ILE A 161 -10.05 -5.47 -1.18
N TYR A 162 -8.83 -5.02 -1.47
CA TYR A 162 -7.99 -5.57 -2.53
C TYR A 162 -7.31 -6.89 -2.16
N GLN A 163 -6.89 -7.04 -0.91
CA GLN A 163 -6.18 -8.22 -0.38
C GLN A 163 -7.15 -9.25 0.19
#